data_AF-A0A7K7AWQ1-F1
#
_entry.id   AF-A0A7K7AWQ1-F1
#
_cell.length_a   1.000
_cell.length_b   1.000
_cell.length_c   1.000
_cell.angle_alpha   90.00
_cell.angle_beta   90.00
_cell.angle_gamma   90.00
#
_symmetry.space_group_name_H-M   'P 1'
#
loop_
_entity.id
_entity.type
_entity.pdbx_description
1 polymer ?
#
loop_
_entity_poly.entity_id
_entity_poly.type
_entity_poly.pdbx_seq_one_letter_code
_entity_poly.pdbx_strand_id
1 'polypeptide(L)'
;QGARKLRLDAELREALREAPGRCLPYAVIQGTVRSAKETLSSQFVEGCHGVVQRLTLQEHKMVWNRTTHLWNDCEKIIHQRTNTAPFDLVPPEDGADVSVRVMKPLEAAELSLETVYEKFHPSIQSFTDVIGHYISGERPKGIQETEQMLKVGTTLTGVGELILDNNTIKLQPPKQGMQYYLSSLDFDELLQKQESSVRLWKILTVVFGLATCAVLFFILRKQYRHRQEKRRLKQMQDEFRQAQERLAREGSAEGGETLKNACAVCLSNTKACVFLECGHVCSCNECYQALPEPKKCPICRQSISRVVPLYNS
;
A
#
# COMPACT_ATOMS: atom_id res chain seq x y z
N GLN A 1 6.54 -26.50 -5.92
CA GLN A 1 5.62 -27.50 -5.33
C GLN A 1 5.22 -28.62 -6.32
N GLY A 2 5.15 -28.40 -7.63
CA GLY A 2 4.82 -29.47 -8.61
C GLY A 2 6.01 -30.25 -9.19
N ALA A 3 7.25 -30.01 -8.76
CA ALA A 3 8.43 -30.68 -9.30
C ALA A 3 8.61 -32.06 -8.64
N ARG A 4 8.73 -33.12 -9.45
CA ARG A 4 8.96 -34.48 -8.95
C ARG A 4 10.43 -34.61 -8.50
N LYS A 5 10.65 -34.92 -7.22
CA LYS A 5 11.98 -35.26 -6.69
C LYS A 5 12.35 -36.67 -7.15
N LEU A 6 13.50 -36.81 -7.80
CA LEU A 6 14.00 -38.07 -8.31
C LEU A 6 15.42 -38.30 -7.81
N ARG A 7 15.73 -39.56 -7.49
CA ARG A 7 17.07 -39.99 -7.11
C ARG A 7 17.85 -40.41 -8.36
N LEU A 8 19.17 -40.38 -8.26
CA LEU A 8 20.06 -40.85 -9.33
C LEU A 8 20.24 -42.37 -9.20
N ASP A 9 19.21 -43.13 -9.52
CA ASP A 9 19.18 -44.60 -9.45
C ASP A 9 18.64 -45.22 -10.76
N ALA A 10 18.54 -46.55 -10.81
CA ALA A 10 18.02 -47.25 -11.97
C ALA A 10 16.55 -46.87 -12.29
N GLU A 11 15.76 -46.54 -11.26
CA GLU A 11 14.35 -46.14 -11.39
C GLU A 11 14.19 -44.83 -12.17
N LEU A 12 15.16 -43.92 -12.10
CA LEU A 12 15.16 -42.69 -12.89
C LEU A 12 15.05 -42.96 -14.40
N ARG A 13 15.76 -43.98 -14.90
CA ARG A 13 15.75 -44.33 -16.32
C ARG A 13 14.41 -44.93 -16.73
N GLU A 14 13.81 -45.74 -15.85
CA GLU A 14 12.49 -46.32 -16.05
C GLU A 14 11.41 -45.24 -16.05
N ALA A 15 11.42 -44.35 -15.06
CA ALA A 15 10.51 -43.22 -14.97
C ALA A 15 10.54 -42.31 -16.21
N LEU A 16 11.73 -42.11 -16.80
CA LEU A 16 11.87 -41.37 -18.06
C LEU A 16 11.38 -42.17 -19.27
N ARG A 17 11.51 -43.50 -19.30
CA ARG A 17 11.00 -44.33 -20.42
C ARG A 17 9.47 -44.39 -20.44
N GLU A 18 8.85 -44.41 -19.27
CA GLU A 18 7.40 -44.41 -19.11
C GLU A 18 6.77 -43.03 -19.37
N ALA A 19 7.54 -41.95 -19.16
CA ALA A 19 7.06 -40.60 -19.38
C ALA A 19 6.77 -40.32 -20.88
N PRO A 20 5.70 -39.56 -21.19
CA PRO A 20 5.37 -39.21 -22.56
C PRO A 20 6.50 -38.42 -23.22
N GLY A 21 6.94 -38.85 -24.40
CA GLY A 21 8.06 -38.22 -25.10
C GLY A 21 9.43 -38.40 -24.41
N ARG A 22 9.53 -39.35 -23.46
CA ARG A 22 10.73 -39.62 -22.65
C ARG A 22 11.28 -38.39 -21.92
N CYS A 23 10.36 -37.52 -21.52
CA CYS A 23 10.65 -36.22 -20.95
C CYS A 23 9.82 -35.99 -19.69
N LEU A 24 10.46 -35.50 -18.64
CA LEU A 24 9.81 -34.94 -17.48
C LEU A 24 9.97 -33.42 -17.53
N PRO A 25 8.87 -32.65 -17.69
CA PRO A 25 8.94 -31.22 -17.94
C PRO A 25 9.54 -30.42 -16.77
N TYR A 26 9.40 -30.94 -15.55
CA TYR A 26 9.94 -30.31 -14.35
C TYR A 26 10.21 -31.32 -13.25
N ALA A 27 11.49 -31.53 -12.97
CA ALA A 27 11.97 -32.48 -11.97
C ALA A 27 13.14 -31.89 -11.19
N VAL A 28 13.38 -32.49 -10.03
CA VAL A 28 14.48 -32.15 -9.13
C VAL A 28 15.40 -33.36 -9.04
N ILE A 29 16.68 -33.14 -9.28
CA ILE A 29 17.73 -34.15 -9.07
C ILE A 29 18.83 -33.55 -8.21
N GLN A 30 19.42 -34.39 -7.39
CA GLN A 30 20.56 -34.03 -6.56
C GLN A 30 21.68 -35.03 -6.82
N GLY A 31 22.88 -34.53 -7.05
CA GLY A 31 24.04 -35.36 -7.31
C GLY A 31 25.35 -34.62 -7.11
N THR A 32 26.42 -35.38 -7.17
CA THR A 32 27.78 -34.87 -7.08
C THR A 32 28.26 -34.47 -8.47
N VAL A 33 28.89 -33.30 -8.58
CA VAL A 33 29.43 -32.79 -9.84
C VAL A 33 30.64 -33.61 -10.26
N ARG A 34 30.58 -34.21 -11.45
CA ARG A 34 31.69 -34.92 -12.10
C ARG A 34 31.98 -34.31 -13.47
N SER A 35 33.24 -34.07 -13.77
CA SER A 35 33.62 -33.58 -15.10
C SER A 35 33.37 -34.66 -16.16
N ALA A 36 32.74 -34.30 -17.28
CA ALA A 36 32.54 -35.21 -18.41
C ALA A 36 33.75 -35.21 -19.37
N LYS A 37 34.59 -34.17 -19.31
CA LYS A 37 35.82 -34.00 -20.09
C LYS A 37 36.94 -33.47 -19.18
N GLU A 38 37.73 -32.52 -19.67
CA GLU A 38 38.75 -31.81 -18.90
C GLU A 38 38.12 -30.86 -17.89
N THR A 39 38.73 -30.78 -16.71
CA THR A 39 38.37 -29.83 -15.66
C THR A 39 39.01 -28.47 -15.91
N LEU A 40 38.36 -27.42 -15.42
CA LEU A 40 38.96 -26.09 -15.31
C LEU A 40 39.81 -26.04 -14.05
N SER A 41 41.03 -25.52 -14.16
CA SER A 41 41.90 -25.26 -13.01
C SER A 41 41.81 -23.80 -12.58
N SER A 42 41.82 -23.57 -11.26
CA SER A 42 41.94 -22.22 -10.70
C SER A 42 43.24 -21.56 -11.15
N GLN A 43 43.20 -20.24 -11.36
CA GLN A 43 44.38 -19.45 -11.71
C GLN A 43 45.18 -19.02 -10.47
N PHE A 44 44.55 -19.04 -9.30
CA PHE A 44 45.11 -18.49 -8.06
C PHE A 44 45.36 -19.56 -6.98
N VAL A 45 44.70 -20.73 -7.07
CA VAL A 45 44.76 -21.79 -6.07
C VAL A 45 45.17 -23.12 -6.72
N GLU A 46 46.34 -23.63 -6.34
CA GLU A 46 46.83 -24.91 -6.84
C GLU A 46 45.95 -26.09 -6.37
N GLY A 47 45.69 -27.05 -7.26
CA GLY A 47 44.85 -28.23 -6.98
C GLY A 47 43.35 -27.96 -6.90
N CYS A 48 42.89 -26.73 -7.13
CA CYS A 48 41.47 -26.40 -7.19
C CYS A 48 40.93 -26.61 -8.61
N HIS A 49 40.04 -27.59 -8.76
CA HIS A 49 39.45 -27.98 -10.04
C HIS A 49 37.92 -27.86 -10.03
N GLY A 50 37.36 -27.41 -11.15
CA GLY A 50 35.92 -27.22 -11.29
C GLY A 50 35.43 -27.34 -12.72
N VAL A 51 34.12 -27.18 -12.89
CA VAL A 51 33.42 -27.31 -14.19
C VAL A 51 32.84 -25.97 -14.65
N VAL A 52 32.69 -25.01 -13.75
CA VAL A 52 32.39 -23.61 -14.07
C VAL A 52 33.37 -22.74 -13.31
N GLN A 53 33.96 -21.75 -13.97
CA GLN A 53 34.88 -20.77 -13.39
C GLN A 53 34.42 -19.38 -13.79
N ARG A 54 34.26 -18.48 -12.81
CA ARG A 54 33.94 -17.07 -13.01
C ARG A 54 35.04 -16.22 -12.40
N LEU A 55 35.65 -15.38 -13.21
CA LEU A 55 36.65 -14.39 -12.80
C LEU A 55 36.01 -13.02 -12.91
N THR A 56 35.94 -12.30 -11.80
CA THR A 56 35.31 -10.98 -11.73
C THR A 56 36.31 -9.97 -11.17
N LEU A 57 36.55 -8.91 -11.94
CA LEU A 57 37.23 -7.69 -11.50
C LEU A 57 36.18 -6.63 -11.22
N GLN A 58 36.09 -6.21 -9.97
CA GLN A 58 35.10 -5.27 -9.48
C GLN A 58 35.77 -4.02 -8.91
N GLU A 59 35.41 -2.84 -9.42
CA GLU A 59 35.82 -1.55 -8.88
C GLU A 59 34.95 -1.21 -7.67
N HIS A 60 35.59 -0.80 -6.58
CA HIS A 60 34.92 -0.17 -5.44
C HIS A 60 35.25 1.31 -5.44
N LYS A 61 34.22 2.16 -5.47
CA LYS A 61 34.35 3.63 -5.43
C LYS A 61 33.27 4.26 -4.55
N MET A 62 33.52 5.47 -4.10
CA MET A 62 32.51 6.32 -3.48
C MET A 62 32.05 7.36 -4.49
N VAL A 63 30.74 7.57 -4.60
CA VAL A 63 30.15 8.58 -5.46
C VAL A 63 29.43 9.60 -4.59
N TRP A 64 29.71 10.88 -4.82
CA TRP A 64 29.04 11.97 -4.14
C TRP A 64 27.61 12.14 -4.65
N ASN A 65 26.65 11.94 -3.75
CA ASN A 65 25.25 12.19 -4.07
C ASN A 65 24.92 13.67 -3.88
N ARG A 66 24.62 14.38 -4.98
CA ARG A 66 24.31 15.82 -4.96
C ARG A 66 23.01 16.15 -4.21
N THR A 67 22.08 15.21 -4.08
CA THR A 67 20.78 15.45 -3.42
C THR A 67 20.88 15.27 -1.92
N THR A 68 21.60 14.24 -1.46
CA THR A 68 21.74 13.96 -0.02
C THR A 68 23.00 14.55 0.60
N HIS A 69 23.92 15.10 -0.21
CA HIS A 69 25.24 15.57 0.23
C HIS A 69 26.02 14.51 1.03
N LEU A 70 25.90 13.25 0.63
CA LEU A 70 26.57 12.12 1.25
C LEU A 70 27.37 11.34 0.21
N TRP A 71 28.48 10.76 0.64
CA TRP A 71 29.24 9.80 -0.15
C TRP A 71 28.56 8.43 -0.06
N ASN A 72 28.18 7.88 -1.21
CA ASN A 72 27.60 6.55 -1.30
C ASN A 72 28.61 5.57 -1.87
N ASP A 73 28.69 4.39 -1.27
CA ASP A 73 29.48 3.29 -1.82
C ASP A 73 28.84 2.76 -3.09
N CYS A 74 29.67 2.57 -4.11
CA CYS A 74 29.29 2.11 -5.43
C CYS A 74 30.28 1.04 -5.88
N GLU A 75 29.73 -0.08 -6.34
CA GLU A 75 30.49 -1.20 -6.89
C GLU A 75 30.17 -1.33 -8.37
N LYS A 76 31.21 -1.52 -9.18
CA LYS A 76 31.06 -1.66 -10.64
C LYS A 76 31.93 -2.80 -11.14
N ILE A 77 31.32 -3.77 -11.81
CA ILE A 77 32.06 -4.82 -12.50
C ILE A 77 32.82 -4.18 -13.67
N ILE A 78 34.15 -4.24 -13.62
CA ILE A 78 35.05 -3.78 -14.69
C ILE A 78 35.11 -4.84 -15.79
N HIS A 79 35.32 -6.09 -15.37
CA HIS A 79 35.45 -7.22 -16.26
C HIS A 79 34.92 -8.49 -15.59
N GLN A 80 34.20 -9.32 -16.35
CA GLN A 80 33.77 -10.63 -15.91
C GLN A 80 33.96 -11.63 -17.04
N ARG A 81 34.67 -12.72 -16.75
CA ARG A 81 34.84 -13.85 -17.66
C ARG A 81 34.26 -15.09 -17.02
N THR A 82 33.49 -15.87 -17.76
CA THR A 82 32.97 -17.16 -17.29
C THR A 82 33.35 -18.26 -18.28
N ASN A 83 34.05 -19.27 -17.78
CA ASN A 83 34.44 -20.46 -18.53
C ASN A 83 33.60 -21.65 -18.02
N THR A 84 33.23 -22.56 -18.92
CA THR A 84 32.44 -23.75 -18.59
C THR A 84 33.00 -24.98 -19.28
N ALA A 85 33.14 -26.07 -18.54
CA ALA A 85 33.42 -27.40 -19.05
C ALA A 85 32.16 -28.28 -18.93
N PRO A 86 31.92 -29.22 -19.86
CA PRO A 86 30.79 -30.15 -19.75
C PRO A 86 30.91 -31.03 -18.50
N PHE A 87 29.81 -31.20 -17.78
CA PHE A 87 29.77 -32.00 -16.55
C PHE A 87 28.46 -32.75 -16.38
N ASP A 88 28.55 -33.83 -15.62
CA ASP A 88 27.44 -34.72 -15.31
C ASP A 88 27.23 -34.73 -13.78
N LEU A 89 25.98 -34.89 -13.36
CA LEU A 89 25.62 -35.19 -11.96
C LEU A 89 25.57 -36.69 -11.79
N VAL A 90 26.32 -37.18 -10.80
CA VAL A 90 26.40 -38.59 -10.46
C VAL A 90 25.89 -38.82 -9.03
N PRO A 91 25.41 -40.04 -8.71
CA PRO A 91 25.04 -40.37 -7.35
C PRO A 91 26.24 -40.18 -6.39
N PRO A 92 25.99 -39.77 -5.14
CA PRO A 92 27.03 -39.54 -4.15
C PRO A 92 27.74 -40.83 -3.69
N GLU A 93 27.09 -41.98 -3.85
CA GLU A 93 27.66 -43.31 -3.60
C GLU A 93 27.97 -44.01 -4.93
N ASP A 94 29.15 -44.62 -5.05
CA ASP A 94 29.73 -45.19 -6.29
C ASP A 94 29.05 -46.49 -6.79
N GLY A 95 27.74 -46.64 -6.59
CA GLY A 95 26.99 -47.86 -6.86
C GLY A 95 26.09 -47.87 -8.11
N ALA A 96 25.75 -46.71 -8.68
CA ALA A 96 24.81 -46.63 -9.80
C ALA A 96 25.44 -46.02 -11.07
N ASP A 97 25.38 -46.74 -12.19
CA ASP A 97 25.81 -46.31 -13.54
C ASP A 97 24.80 -45.32 -14.18
N VAL A 98 24.36 -44.34 -13.40
CA VAL A 98 23.38 -43.34 -13.83
C VAL A 98 24.01 -41.97 -13.69
N SER A 99 24.22 -41.31 -14.83
CA SER A 99 24.71 -39.94 -14.88
C SER A 99 23.68 -39.06 -15.59
N VAL A 100 23.55 -37.82 -15.09
CA VAL A 100 22.70 -36.81 -15.71
C VAL A 100 23.55 -35.66 -16.20
N ARG A 101 23.59 -35.48 -17.53
CA ARG A 101 24.33 -34.40 -18.15
C ARG A 101 23.65 -33.06 -17.95
N VAL A 102 24.38 -32.09 -17.42
CA VAL A 102 23.86 -30.73 -17.23
C VAL A 102 24.07 -29.92 -18.51
N MET A 103 22.97 -29.43 -19.08
CA MET A 103 22.96 -28.61 -20.28
C MET A 103 22.80 -27.14 -19.91
N LYS A 104 23.50 -26.26 -20.64
CA LYS A 104 23.37 -24.80 -20.56
C LYS A 104 23.38 -24.24 -19.11
N PRO A 105 24.42 -24.52 -18.31
CA PRO A 105 24.43 -24.16 -16.88
C PRO A 105 24.34 -22.65 -16.62
N LEU A 106 24.74 -21.81 -17.58
CA LEU A 106 24.68 -20.34 -17.47
C LEU A 106 23.27 -19.77 -17.70
N GLU A 107 22.34 -20.54 -18.25
CA GLU A 107 20.92 -20.13 -18.40
C GLU A 107 20.12 -20.36 -17.10
N ALA A 108 20.74 -20.94 -16.07
CA ALA A 108 20.08 -21.12 -14.77
C ALA A 108 19.84 -19.77 -14.08
N ALA A 109 18.64 -19.59 -13.54
CA ALA A 109 18.27 -18.43 -12.74
C ALA A 109 19.12 -18.29 -11.46
N GLU A 110 19.60 -19.43 -10.95
CA GLU A 110 20.56 -19.50 -9.85
C GLU A 110 21.63 -20.54 -10.23
N LEU A 111 22.89 -20.11 -10.19
CA LEU A 111 24.06 -20.99 -10.33
C LEU A 111 24.98 -20.75 -9.13
N SER A 112 25.00 -21.69 -8.19
CA SER A 112 25.87 -21.62 -7.02
C SER A 112 27.34 -21.82 -7.42
N LEU A 113 28.15 -20.79 -7.25
CA LEU A 113 29.61 -20.84 -7.38
C LEU A 113 30.23 -20.50 -6.03
N GLU A 114 31.23 -21.27 -5.62
CA GLU A 114 32.00 -21.02 -4.39
C GLU A 114 33.14 -20.04 -4.70
N THR A 115 33.33 -19.01 -3.88
CA THR A 115 34.50 -18.13 -4.00
C THR A 115 35.74 -18.88 -3.55
N VAL A 116 36.62 -19.22 -4.49
CA VAL A 116 37.87 -19.96 -4.22
C VAL A 116 39.05 -19.04 -3.99
N TYR A 117 38.99 -17.81 -4.50
CA TYR A 117 39.99 -16.78 -4.28
C TYR A 117 39.35 -15.40 -4.30
N GLU A 118 39.82 -14.54 -3.40
CA GLU A 118 39.40 -13.14 -3.30
C GLU A 118 40.58 -12.29 -2.83
N LYS A 119 40.87 -11.22 -3.57
CA LYS A 119 41.90 -10.25 -3.22
C LYS A 119 41.49 -8.83 -3.56
N PHE A 120 41.62 -7.94 -2.59
CA PHE A 120 41.39 -6.51 -2.78
C PHE A 120 42.71 -5.76 -3.02
N HIS A 121 42.79 -5.03 -4.12
CA HIS A 121 43.91 -4.17 -4.49
C HIS A 121 43.54 -2.71 -4.21
N PRO A 122 44.02 -2.10 -3.12
CA PRO A 122 43.65 -0.74 -2.76
C PRO A 122 44.22 0.28 -3.75
N SER A 123 43.47 1.33 -4.05
CA SER A 123 43.98 2.44 -4.87
C SER A 123 44.91 3.30 -4.01
N ILE A 124 46.19 3.39 -4.39
CA ILE A 124 47.16 4.27 -3.74
C ILE A 124 46.82 5.71 -4.10
N GLN A 125 46.48 6.54 -3.11
CA GLN A 125 46.08 7.93 -3.31
C GLN A 125 47.32 8.84 -3.23
N SER A 126 47.64 9.58 -4.30
CA SER A 126 48.58 10.70 -4.24
C SER A 126 47.86 11.97 -3.75
N PHE A 127 48.59 12.89 -3.10
CA PHE A 127 48.02 14.15 -2.59
C PHE A 127 47.34 15.00 -3.67
N THR A 128 47.77 14.90 -4.93
CA THR A 128 47.17 15.57 -6.09
C THR A 128 45.83 14.94 -6.51
N ASP A 129 45.66 13.64 -6.32
CA ASP A 129 44.46 12.91 -6.75
C ASP A 129 43.27 13.23 -5.84
N VAL A 130 43.54 13.50 -4.56
CA VAL A 130 42.51 13.87 -3.56
C VAL A 130 41.74 15.10 -4.01
N ILE A 131 42.41 16.14 -4.54
CA ILE A 131 41.75 17.37 -5.00
C ILE A 131 40.90 17.09 -6.26
N GLY A 132 41.41 16.27 -7.18
CA GLY A 132 40.67 15.86 -8.38
C GLY A 132 39.38 15.09 -8.07
N HIS A 133 39.39 14.22 -7.06
CA HIS A 133 38.23 13.42 -6.64
C HIS A 133 37.10 14.25 -6.00
N TYR A 134 37.43 15.34 -5.29
CA TYR A 134 36.41 16.27 -4.78
C TYR A 134 35.73 17.06 -5.91
N ILE A 135 36.44 17.32 -7.01
CA ILE A 135 35.89 18.01 -8.17
C ILE A 135 35.09 17.04 -9.06
N SER A 136 35.57 15.81 -9.25
CA SER A 136 34.87 14.80 -10.05
C SER A 136 33.64 14.22 -9.37
N GLY A 137 33.58 14.26 -8.03
CA GLY A 137 32.53 13.63 -7.24
C GLY A 137 32.65 12.11 -7.17
N GLU A 138 33.79 11.54 -7.60
CA GLU A 138 34.08 10.11 -7.52
C GLU A 138 35.41 9.87 -6.82
N ARG A 139 35.44 8.97 -5.85
CA ARG A 139 36.64 8.57 -5.10
C ARG A 139 36.86 7.05 -5.22
N PRO A 140 37.89 6.57 -5.94
CA PRO A 140 38.20 5.15 -6.00
C PRO A 140 38.68 4.65 -4.63
N LYS A 141 38.27 3.45 -4.26
CA LYS A 141 38.76 2.71 -3.08
C LYS A 141 39.77 1.63 -3.48
N GLY A 142 39.53 0.97 -4.61
CA GLY A 142 40.36 -0.12 -5.10
C GLY A 142 39.63 -1.06 -6.04
N ILE A 143 40.31 -2.13 -6.44
CA ILE A 143 39.81 -3.16 -7.34
C ILE A 143 39.81 -4.48 -6.59
N GLN A 144 38.67 -5.14 -6.53
CA GLN A 144 38.50 -6.48 -6.01
C GLN A 144 38.60 -7.50 -7.14
N GLU A 145 39.51 -8.46 -7.01
CA GLU A 145 39.65 -9.60 -7.90
C GLU A 145 39.09 -10.84 -7.21
N THR A 146 38.11 -11.48 -7.84
CA THR A 146 37.45 -12.68 -7.31
C THR A 146 37.45 -13.79 -8.35
N GLU A 147 37.72 -15.00 -7.87
CA GLU A 147 37.53 -16.24 -8.61
C GLU A 147 36.48 -17.09 -7.90
N GLN A 148 35.43 -17.46 -8.62
CA GLN A 148 34.38 -18.33 -8.15
C GLN A 148 34.31 -19.59 -9.01
N MET A 149 34.13 -20.75 -8.40
CA MET A 149 34.09 -22.03 -9.12
C MET A 149 32.96 -22.94 -8.64
N LEU A 150 32.38 -23.70 -9.57
CA LEU A 150 31.65 -24.92 -9.26
C LEU A 150 32.65 -26.07 -9.26
N LYS A 151 33.09 -26.48 -8.07
CA LYS A 151 34.14 -27.50 -7.91
C LYS A 151 33.65 -28.89 -8.27
N VAL A 152 34.57 -29.73 -8.73
CA VAL A 152 34.31 -31.17 -8.87
C VAL A 152 34.13 -31.76 -7.47
N GLY A 153 33.18 -32.67 -7.31
CA GLY A 153 32.88 -33.28 -6.00
C GLY A 153 31.85 -32.51 -5.17
N THR A 154 31.44 -31.31 -5.59
CA THR A 154 30.39 -30.55 -4.89
C THR A 154 29.02 -31.18 -5.16
N THR A 155 28.20 -31.29 -4.11
CA THR A 155 26.78 -31.66 -4.24
C THR A 155 26.00 -30.50 -4.86
N LEU A 156 25.26 -30.79 -5.92
CA LEU A 156 24.46 -29.82 -6.66
C LEU A 156 23.04 -30.33 -6.86
N THR A 157 22.08 -29.49 -6.53
CA THR A 157 20.66 -29.67 -6.80
C THR A 157 20.31 -28.98 -8.12
N GLY A 158 19.88 -29.78 -9.10
CA GLY A 158 19.40 -29.32 -10.38
C GLY A 158 17.87 -29.39 -10.47
N VAL A 159 17.23 -28.30 -10.86
CA VAL A 159 15.77 -28.24 -11.08
C VAL A 159 15.50 -27.77 -12.50
N GLY A 160 14.86 -28.61 -13.31
CA GLY A 160 14.63 -28.32 -14.73
C GLY A 160 13.91 -29.45 -15.46
N GLU A 161 14.00 -29.42 -16.80
CA GLU A 161 13.46 -30.47 -17.66
C GLU A 161 14.47 -31.62 -17.76
N LEU A 162 14.01 -32.85 -17.55
CA LEU A 162 14.81 -34.06 -17.74
C LEU A 162 14.39 -34.77 -19.02
N ILE A 163 15.35 -35.06 -19.89
CA ILE A 163 15.12 -35.75 -21.16
C ILE A 163 16.05 -36.95 -21.27
N LEU A 164 15.50 -38.09 -21.69
CA LEU A 164 16.30 -39.24 -22.11
C LEU A 164 16.53 -39.21 -23.62
N ASP A 165 17.75 -38.86 -24.04
CA ASP A 165 18.16 -38.76 -25.44
C ASP A 165 19.34 -39.70 -25.72
N ASN A 166 19.18 -40.62 -26.68
CA ASN A 166 20.20 -41.60 -27.06
C ASN A 166 20.87 -42.29 -25.86
N ASN A 167 20.05 -42.75 -24.90
CA ASN A 167 20.47 -43.40 -23.65
C ASN A 167 21.24 -42.51 -22.66
N THR A 168 21.38 -41.21 -22.93
CA THR A 168 21.94 -40.20 -22.02
C THR A 168 20.81 -39.38 -21.40
N ILE A 169 20.81 -39.25 -20.08
CA ILE A 169 19.86 -38.39 -19.38
C ILE A 169 20.44 -36.96 -19.37
N LYS A 170 19.63 -35.99 -19.77
CA LYS A 170 20.02 -34.57 -19.83
C LYS A 170 19.10 -33.74 -18.93
N LEU A 171 19.69 -32.91 -18.09
CA LEU A 171 19.02 -31.83 -17.37
C LEU A 171 19.19 -30.54 -18.16
N GLN A 172 18.09 -29.89 -18.54
CA GLN A 172 18.11 -28.70 -19.37
C GLN A 172 17.07 -27.65 -18.96
N PRO A 173 17.20 -26.40 -19.44
CA PRO A 173 16.20 -25.37 -19.23
C PRO A 173 14.82 -25.81 -19.75
N PRO A 174 13.75 -25.67 -18.96
CA PRO A 174 12.42 -26.14 -19.35
C PRO A 174 11.76 -25.22 -20.37
N LYS A 175 10.99 -25.80 -21.30
CA LYS A 175 10.34 -25.05 -22.40
C LYS A 175 9.14 -24.20 -21.99
N GLN A 176 8.49 -24.49 -20.86
CA GLN A 176 7.20 -23.89 -20.47
C GLN A 176 7.35 -22.59 -19.65
N GLY A 177 8.46 -21.85 -19.81
CA GLY A 177 8.71 -20.62 -19.06
C GLY A 177 8.94 -20.83 -17.56
N MET A 178 9.16 -22.07 -17.13
CA MET A 178 9.58 -22.39 -15.77
C MET A 178 11.05 -22.03 -15.57
N GLN A 179 11.43 -21.74 -14.33
CA GLN A 179 12.80 -21.36 -14.02
C GLN A 179 13.70 -22.59 -13.88
N TYR A 180 14.91 -22.47 -14.43
CA TYR A 180 15.98 -23.47 -14.34
C TYR A 180 16.90 -23.12 -13.16
N TYR A 181 17.24 -24.08 -12.31
CA TYR A 181 18.08 -23.84 -11.13
C TYR A 181 19.21 -24.87 -11.02
N LEU A 182 20.39 -24.38 -10.63
CA LEU A 182 21.57 -25.17 -10.30
C LEU A 182 22.14 -24.63 -8.97
N SER A 183 21.68 -25.16 -7.85
CA SER A 183 22.03 -24.64 -6.52
C SER A 183 22.82 -25.67 -5.71
N SER A 184 23.74 -25.19 -4.89
CA SER A 184 24.42 -25.97 -3.86
C SER A 184 23.53 -26.27 -2.65
N LEU A 185 22.39 -25.58 -2.54
CA LEU A 185 21.40 -25.78 -1.49
C LEU A 185 20.55 -27.02 -1.77
N ASP A 186 20.02 -27.62 -0.71
CA ASP A 186 19.01 -28.66 -0.84
C ASP A 186 17.69 -28.07 -1.38
N PHE A 187 16.87 -28.91 -2.00
CA PHE A 187 15.61 -28.44 -2.59
C PHE A 187 14.69 -27.73 -1.59
N ASP A 188 14.65 -28.22 -0.34
CA ASP A 188 13.78 -27.66 0.68
C ASP A 188 14.27 -26.28 1.14
N GLU A 189 15.60 -26.09 1.22
CA GLU A 189 16.22 -24.79 1.49
C GLU A 189 16.03 -23.81 0.32
N LEU A 190 16.19 -24.29 -0.92
CA LEU A 190 15.94 -23.50 -2.13
C LEU A 190 14.48 -23.03 -2.17
N LEU A 191 13.54 -23.90 -1.82
CA LEU A 191 12.11 -23.57 -1.75
C LEU A 191 11.84 -22.56 -0.64
N GLN A 192 12.41 -22.75 0.55
CA GLN A 192 12.25 -21.82 1.68
C GLN A 192 12.83 -20.43 1.36
N LYS A 193 13.98 -20.37 0.68
CA LYS A 193 14.58 -19.11 0.21
C LYS A 193 13.60 -18.35 -0.69
N GLN A 194 13.00 -19.03 -1.65
CA GLN A 194 12.00 -18.42 -2.55
C GLN A 194 10.71 -18.00 -1.81
N GLU A 195 10.20 -18.83 -0.89
CA GLU A 195 9.00 -18.49 -0.12
C GLU A 195 9.21 -17.32 0.85
N SER A 196 10.41 -17.23 1.45
CA SER A 196 10.74 -16.17 2.41
C SER A 196 10.68 -14.78 1.78
N SER A 197 11.16 -14.64 0.53
CA SER A 197 11.07 -13.39 -0.23
C SER A 197 9.64 -12.92 -0.42
N VAL A 198 8.70 -13.84 -0.65
CA VAL A 198 7.28 -13.50 -0.88
C VAL A 198 6.51 -13.29 0.42
N ARG A 199 6.91 -13.95 1.51
CA ARG A 199 6.22 -13.88 2.81
C ARG A 199 6.17 -12.45 3.35
N LEU A 200 7.27 -11.71 3.24
CA LEU A 200 7.33 -10.31 3.68
C LEU A 200 6.34 -9.44 2.91
N TRP A 201 6.28 -9.58 1.58
CA TRP A 201 5.32 -8.84 0.75
C TRP A 201 3.88 -9.20 1.08
N LYS A 202 3.57 -10.47 1.31
CA LYS A 202 2.24 -10.90 1.76
C LYS A 202 1.85 -10.22 3.08
N ILE A 203 2.74 -10.23 4.07
CA ILE A 203 2.49 -9.56 5.37
C ILE A 203 2.25 -8.07 5.16
N LEU A 204 3.11 -7.42 4.37
CA LEU A 204 3.02 -5.99 4.09
C LEU A 204 1.68 -5.62 3.44
N THR A 205 1.21 -6.41 2.47
CA THR A 205 -0.09 -6.20 1.81
C THR A 205 -1.27 -6.32 2.79
N VAL A 206 -1.22 -7.27 3.73
CA VAL A 206 -2.26 -7.44 4.76
C VAL A 206 -2.28 -6.24 5.71
N VAL A 207 -1.10 -5.78 6.18
CA VAL A 207 -0.98 -4.64 7.09
C VAL A 207 -1.53 -3.37 6.45
N PHE A 208 -1.15 -3.08 5.19
CA PHE A 208 -1.69 -1.92 4.47
C PHE A 208 -3.20 -2.06 4.19
N GLY A 209 -3.69 -3.26 3.91
CA GLY A 209 -5.13 -3.54 3.77
C GLY A 209 -5.92 -3.24 5.05
N LEU A 210 -5.40 -3.64 6.21
CA LEU A 210 -6.03 -3.35 7.51
C LEU A 210 -5.98 -1.86 7.84
N ALA A 211 -4.85 -1.20 7.61
CA ALA A 211 -4.69 0.24 7.85
C ALA A 211 -5.66 1.06 6.98
N THR A 212 -5.78 0.72 5.69
CA THR A 212 -6.73 1.40 4.79
C THR A 212 -8.18 1.18 5.20
N CYS A 213 -8.56 -0.04 5.60
CA CYS A 213 -9.90 -0.31 6.14
C CYS A 213 -10.18 0.47 7.42
N ALA A 214 -9.22 0.56 8.34
CA ALA A 214 -9.36 1.33 9.58
C ALA A 214 -9.53 2.84 9.32
N VAL A 215 -8.73 3.40 8.40
CA VAL A 215 -8.83 4.80 7.99
C VAL A 215 -10.18 5.07 7.32
N LEU A 216 -10.62 4.20 6.41
CA LEU A 216 -11.91 4.33 5.74
C LEU A 216 -13.08 4.24 6.73
N PHE A 217 -13.03 3.31 7.67
CA PHE A 217 -14.01 3.20 8.76
C PHE A 217 -14.02 4.46 9.63
N PHE A 218 -12.86 5.01 9.98
CA PHE A 218 -12.75 6.24 10.75
C PHE A 218 -13.36 7.43 10.01
N ILE A 219 -13.07 7.59 8.71
CA ILE A 219 -13.64 8.65 7.86
C ILE A 219 -15.15 8.50 7.77
N LEU A 220 -15.66 7.30 7.48
CA LEU A 220 -17.10 7.03 7.40
C LEU A 220 -17.80 7.30 8.73
N ARG A 221 -17.21 6.88 9.85
CA ARG A 221 -17.75 7.15 11.19
C ARG A 221 -17.76 8.64 11.52
N LYS A 222 -16.70 9.37 11.14
CA LYS A 222 -16.61 10.83 11.31
C LYS A 222 -17.68 11.53 10.47
N GLN A 223 -17.86 11.13 9.20
CA GLN A 223 -18.90 11.68 8.33
C GLN A 223 -20.31 11.35 8.84
N TYR A 224 -20.54 10.12 9.31
CA TYR A 224 -21.83 9.72 9.88
C TYR A 224 -22.19 10.55 11.11
N ARG A 225 -21.26 10.69 12.07
CA ARG A 225 -21.45 11.55 13.25
C ARG A 225 -21.72 13.00 12.86
N HIS A 226 -20.95 13.54 11.92
CA HIS A 226 -21.15 14.92 11.47
C HIS A 226 -22.50 15.12 10.76
N ARG A 227 -22.96 14.15 9.97
CA ARG A 227 -24.32 14.16 9.37
C ARG A 227 -25.40 14.08 10.44
N GLN A 228 -25.20 13.27 11.48
CA GLN A 228 -26.14 13.11 12.58
C GLN A 228 -26.27 14.41 13.39
N GLU A 229 -25.16 15.06 13.72
CA GLU A 229 -25.13 16.37 14.40
C GLU A 229 -25.85 17.44 13.56
N LYS A 230 -25.56 17.53 12.25
CA LYS A 230 -26.27 18.45 11.35
C LYS A 230 -27.78 18.19 11.29
N ARG A 231 -28.22 16.94 11.31
CA ARG A 231 -29.65 16.59 11.34
C ARG A 231 -30.31 17.01 12.65
N ARG A 232 -29.66 16.75 13.79
CA ARG A 232 -30.15 17.19 15.11
C ARG A 232 -30.25 18.71 15.22
N LEU A 233 -29.23 19.43 14.73
CA LEU A 233 -29.23 20.89 14.73
C LEU A 233 -30.37 21.46 13.87
N LYS A 234 -30.63 20.86 12.69
CA LYS A 234 -31.78 21.23 11.86
C LYS A 234 -33.11 20.94 12.55
N GLN A 235 -33.26 19.77 13.17
CA GLN A 235 -34.48 19.43 13.93
C GLN A 235 -34.74 20.45 15.05
N MET A 236 -33.72 20.82 15.82
CA MET A 236 -33.86 21.85 16.87
C MET A 236 -34.21 23.22 16.29
N GLN A 237 -33.63 23.61 15.14
CA GLN A 237 -34.00 24.86 14.46
C GLN A 237 -35.45 24.84 13.96
N ASP A 238 -35.90 23.72 13.39
CA ASP A 238 -37.27 23.56 12.90
C ASP A 238 -38.27 23.58 14.07
N GLU A 239 -37.95 22.92 15.20
CA GLU A 239 -38.74 22.96 16.43
C GLU A 239 -38.84 24.38 17.00
N PHE A 240 -37.71 25.10 17.09
CA PHE A 240 -37.70 26.49 17.56
C PHE A 240 -38.54 27.40 16.65
N ARG A 241 -38.41 27.25 15.33
CA ARG A 241 -39.21 27.99 14.35
C ARG A 241 -40.71 27.71 14.52
N GLN A 242 -41.11 26.45 14.66
CA GLN A 242 -42.50 26.09 14.88
C GLN A 242 -43.04 26.66 16.20
N ALA A 243 -42.26 26.65 17.28
CA ALA A 243 -42.66 27.25 18.55
C ALA A 243 -42.87 28.77 18.42
N GLN A 244 -41.99 29.46 17.70
CA GLN A 244 -42.11 30.89 17.44
C GLN A 244 -43.35 31.22 16.58
N GLU A 245 -43.64 30.41 15.56
CA GLU A 245 -44.85 30.56 14.72
C GLU A 245 -46.15 30.33 15.52
N ARG A 246 -46.17 29.38 16.48
CA ARG A 246 -47.32 29.17 17.38
C ARG A 246 -47.57 30.37 18.29
N LEU A 247 -46.52 30.87 18.95
CA LEU A 247 -46.62 32.07 19.81
C LEU A 247 -47.09 33.30 19.03
N ALA A 248 -46.62 33.48 17.80
CA ALA A 248 -47.07 34.59 16.95
C ALA A 248 -48.56 34.47 16.58
N ARG A 249 -49.06 33.25 16.32
CA ARG A 249 -50.50 33.02 16.05
C ARG A 249 -51.37 33.27 17.28
N GLU A 250 -50.96 32.78 18.44
CA GLU A 250 -51.67 32.99 19.70
C GLU A 250 -51.71 34.48 20.08
N GLY A 251 -50.57 35.19 19.97
CA GLY A 251 -50.50 36.63 20.24
C GLY A 251 -51.30 37.50 19.25
N SER A 252 -51.43 37.09 17.98
CA SER A 252 -52.23 37.83 17.00
C SER A 252 -53.75 37.61 17.19
N ALA A 253 -54.16 36.43 17.65
CA ALA A 253 -55.57 36.13 17.92
C ALA A 253 -56.10 36.87 19.15
N GLU A 254 -55.36 36.91 20.26
CA GLU A 254 -55.80 37.61 21.47
C GLU A 254 -55.60 39.14 21.40
N GLY A 255 -54.50 39.62 20.80
CA GLY A 255 -54.20 41.05 20.71
C GLY A 255 -55.08 41.82 19.72
N GLY A 256 -55.57 41.16 18.67
CA GLY A 256 -56.36 41.79 17.61
C GLY A 256 -57.80 42.14 18.01
N GLU A 257 -58.41 41.37 18.91
CA GLU A 257 -59.77 41.61 19.39
C GLU A 257 -59.82 42.53 20.62
N THR A 258 -58.86 42.40 21.54
CA THR A 258 -58.74 43.27 22.71
C THR A 258 -58.45 44.73 22.34
N LEU A 259 -57.59 44.99 21.36
CA LEU A 259 -57.31 46.36 20.86
C LEU A 259 -58.52 47.01 20.17
N LYS A 260 -59.38 46.22 19.49
CA LYS A 260 -60.57 46.75 18.80
C LYS A 260 -61.67 47.16 19.79
N ASN A 261 -61.75 46.51 20.94
CA ASN A 261 -62.75 46.80 21.98
C ASN A 261 -62.24 47.73 23.09
N ALA A 262 -60.96 48.10 23.08
CA ALA A 262 -60.37 49.05 24.01
C ALA A 262 -60.81 50.50 23.74
N CYS A 263 -60.98 51.27 24.81
CA CYS A 263 -61.25 52.71 24.80
C CYS A 263 -60.15 53.43 24.03
N ALA A 264 -60.51 54.26 23.05
CA ALA A 264 -59.55 55.00 22.22
C ALA A 264 -58.76 56.07 23.00
N VAL A 265 -59.15 56.36 24.25
CA VAL A 265 -58.50 57.38 25.10
C VAL A 265 -57.46 56.74 26.02
N CYS A 266 -57.84 55.74 26.83
CA CYS A 266 -56.91 55.11 27.77
C CYS A 266 -56.27 53.82 27.26
N LEU A 267 -56.80 53.20 26.20
CA LEU A 267 -56.40 51.88 25.67
C LEU A 267 -56.45 50.71 26.67
N SER A 268 -56.92 50.95 27.90
CA SER A 268 -57.00 49.95 28.98
C SER A 268 -58.41 49.42 29.20
N ASN A 269 -59.39 50.31 29.36
CA ASN A 269 -60.78 49.93 29.65
C ASN A 269 -61.54 49.65 28.35
N THR A 270 -62.58 48.84 28.39
CA THR A 270 -63.42 48.58 27.21
C THR A 270 -64.30 49.79 26.86
N LYS A 271 -64.66 49.92 25.57
CA LYS A 271 -65.61 50.94 25.12
C LYS A 271 -66.98 50.68 25.76
N ALA A 272 -67.51 51.68 26.46
CA ALA A 272 -68.76 51.56 27.23
C ALA A 272 -69.73 52.73 26.96
N CYS A 273 -69.38 53.66 26.08
CA CYS A 273 -70.19 54.85 25.80
C CYS A 273 -70.47 55.00 24.30
N VAL A 274 -71.73 55.24 23.96
CA VAL A 274 -72.15 55.72 22.64
C VAL A 274 -72.45 57.20 22.73
N PHE A 275 -71.82 58.00 21.87
CA PHE A 275 -72.11 59.43 21.77
C PHE A 275 -73.22 59.66 20.74
N LEU A 276 -74.37 60.18 21.19
CA LEU A 276 -75.49 60.48 20.32
C LEU A 276 -75.20 61.72 19.46
N GLU A 277 -75.92 61.87 18.36
CA GLU A 277 -75.67 62.77 17.21
C GLU A 277 -74.54 62.34 16.27
N CYS A 278 -73.45 61.72 16.76
CA CYS A 278 -72.36 61.23 15.91
C CYS A 278 -72.20 59.70 15.85
N GLY A 279 -72.79 58.96 16.79
CA GLY A 279 -72.86 57.49 16.79
C GLY A 279 -71.57 56.76 17.16
N HIS A 280 -70.47 57.45 17.48
CA HIS A 280 -69.19 56.80 17.75
C HIS A 280 -69.17 56.09 19.12
N VAL A 281 -68.72 54.83 19.10
CA VAL A 281 -68.44 54.00 20.28
C VAL A 281 -66.93 53.92 20.46
N CYS A 282 -66.37 54.84 21.24
CA CYS A 282 -64.91 55.01 21.30
C CYS A 282 -64.33 55.25 22.70
N SER A 283 -65.15 55.42 23.73
CA SER A 283 -64.68 55.72 25.09
C SER A 283 -65.26 54.78 26.14
N CYS A 284 -64.52 54.55 27.23
CA CYS A 284 -65.07 54.05 28.49
C CYS A 284 -65.74 55.19 29.28
N ASN A 285 -66.47 54.83 30.33
CA ASN A 285 -67.23 55.79 31.15
C ASN A 285 -66.32 56.80 31.88
N GLU A 286 -65.22 56.32 32.46
CA GLU A 286 -64.24 57.16 33.17
C GLU A 286 -63.61 58.20 32.23
N CYS A 287 -63.15 57.76 31.05
CA CYS A 287 -62.58 58.66 30.06
C CYS A 287 -63.60 59.67 29.52
N TYR A 288 -64.87 59.28 29.37
CA TYR A 288 -65.94 60.22 28.98
C TYR A 288 -66.20 61.29 30.06
N GLN A 289 -66.18 60.91 31.34
CA GLN A 289 -66.34 61.84 32.44
C GLN A 289 -65.16 62.82 32.53
N ALA A 290 -63.95 62.35 32.23
CA ALA A 290 -62.73 63.15 32.21
C ALA A 290 -62.57 64.05 30.96
N LEU A 291 -63.47 63.98 29.97
CA LEU A 291 -63.40 64.87 28.81
C LEU A 291 -63.62 66.34 29.22
N PRO A 292 -62.80 67.28 28.70
CA PRO A 292 -62.94 68.70 29.03
C PRO A 292 -64.26 69.27 28.52
N GLU A 293 -64.82 70.23 29.25
CA GLU A 293 -66.02 70.96 28.82
C GLU A 293 -65.70 72.07 27.82
N PRO A 294 -66.49 72.25 26.74
CA PRO A 294 -67.62 71.41 26.33
C PRO A 294 -67.18 70.07 25.72
N LYS A 295 -67.85 68.97 26.10
CA LYS A 295 -67.48 67.60 25.71
C LYS A 295 -67.56 67.39 24.19
N LYS A 296 -66.48 66.88 23.59
CA LYS A 296 -66.38 66.57 22.15
C LYS A 296 -65.96 65.12 21.92
N CYS A 297 -66.48 64.49 20.86
CA CYS A 297 -66.11 63.14 20.47
C CYS A 297 -64.61 63.06 20.11
N PRO A 298 -63.81 62.14 20.68
CA PRO A 298 -62.39 61.98 20.35
C PRO A 298 -62.12 61.60 18.89
N ILE A 299 -63.10 61.02 18.20
CA ILE A 299 -62.96 60.55 16.81
C ILE A 299 -63.34 61.66 15.82
N CYS A 300 -64.55 62.21 15.90
CA CYS A 300 -65.06 63.18 14.92
C CYS A 300 -65.11 64.64 15.41
N ARG A 301 -64.76 64.89 16.68
CA ARG A 301 -64.75 66.22 17.34
C ARG A 301 -66.11 66.94 17.42
N GLN A 302 -67.21 66.28 17.05
CA GLN A 302 -68.57 66.80 17.23
C GLN A 302 -68.92 66.92 18.71
N SER A 303 -69.68 67.95 19.08
CA SER A 303 -70.13 68.16 20.46
C SER A 303 -71.06 67.04 20.93
N ILE A 304 -70.84 66.52 22.12
CA ILE A 304 -71.61 65.42 22.71
C ILE A 304 -72.77 66.02 23.50
N SER A 305 -73.99 65.93 22.97
CA SER A 305 -75.21 66.39 23.66
C SER A 305 -75.71 65.36 24.67
N ARG A 306 -75.62 64.07 24.32
CA ARG A 306 -76.12 62.95 25.11
C ARG A 306 -75.21 61.73 24.97
N VAL A 307 -75.07 60.97 26.04
CA VAL A 307 -74.34 59.70 26.07
C VAL A 307 -75.29 58.58 26.51
N VAL A 308 -75.15 57.40 25.89
CA VAL A 308 -75.83 56.19 26.32
C VAL A 308 -74.76 55.16 26.73
N PRO A 309 -74.80 54.62 27.95
CA PRO A 309 -73.91 53.54 28.34
C PRO A 309 -74.28 52.26 27.57
N LEU A 310 -73.28 51.61 27.01
CA LEU A 310 -73.42 50.27 26.46
C LEU A 310 -73.21 49.25 27.57
N TYR A 311 -74.20 48.39 27.74
CA TYR A 311 -74.03 47.16 28.50
C TYR A 311 -73.54 46.09 27.52
N ASN A 312 -72.24 45.84 27.53
CA ASN A 312 -71.70 44.64 26.90
C ASN A 312 -72.02 43.46 27.84
N SER A 313 -72.82 42.52 27.37
CA SER A 313 -73.00 41.19 27.97
C SER A 313 -71.84 40.27 27.64
#